data_AF-A0A382R9I1-F1
#
_entry.id   AF-A0A382R9I1-F1
#
_cell.length_a   1.000
_cell.length_b   1.000
_cell.length_c   1.000
_cell.angle_alpha   90.00
_cell.angle_beta   90.00
_cell.angle_gamma   90.00
#
_symmetry.space_group_name_H-M   'P 1'
#
loop_
_entity.id
_entity.type
_entity.pdbx_description
1 polymer ?
#
loop_
_entity_poly.entity_id
_entity_poly.type
_entity_poly.pdbx_seq_one_letter_code
_entity_poly.pdbx_strand_id
1 'polypeptide(L)'
;MATGPYDIAIIGAGIIGLSTAKFLTKDFPRLKIAVLEKESNIAQHQTGHNSGVIHSGIYYKPGSQKAQFCVAGVEAIKNYCREKGVPIDECGKVIVATNTNQFETLEQLYKRGVD
;
A
#
# COMPACT_ATOMS: atom_id res chain seq x y z
N MET A 1 -1.01 23.17 -21.73
CA MET A 1 0.10 22.70 -20.87
C MET A 1 0.31 23.74 -19.78
N ALA A 2 0.61 23.34 -18.54
CA ALA A 2 0.89 24.31 -17.47
C ALA A 2 2.13 25.14 -17.86
N THR A 3 1.98 26.45 -17.98
CA THR A 3 3.06 27.37 -18.35
C THR A 3 3.68 27.94 -17.08
N GLY A 4 4.69 27.26 -16.55
CA GLY A 4 5.48 27.67 -15.38
C GLY A 4 6.21 26.49 -14.73
N PRO A 5 7.26 26.73 -13.93
CA PRO A 5 7.99 25.65 -13.26
C PRO A 5 7.08 24.90 -12.27
N TYR A 6 7.35 23.60 -12.11
CA TYR A 6 6.74 22.78 -11.05
C TYR A 6 7.52 22.97 -9.75
N ASP A 7 6.81 22.95 -8.62
CA ASP A 7 7.42 23.06 -7.29
C ASP A 7 7.97 21.71 -6.81
N ILE A 8 7.31 20.60 -7.16
CA ILE A 8 7.71 19.24 -6.81
C ILE A 8 7.58 18.34 -8.03
N ALA A 9 8.63 17.58 -8.33
CA ALA A 9 8.62 16.48 -9.29
C ALA A 9 8.69 15.14 -8.56
N ILE A 10 7.76 14.24 -8.87
CA ILE A 10 7.69 12.87 -8.38
C ILE A 10 8.11 11.95 -9.52
N ILE A 11 9.10 11.09 -9.28
CA ILE A 11 9.60 10.12 -10.27
C ILE A 11 8.96 8.76 -10.00
N GLY A 12 8.15 8.29 -10.95
CA GLY A 12 7.42 7.03 -10.92
C GLY A 12 5.93 7.21 -10.65
N ALA A 13 5.08 6.69 -11.54
CA ALA A 13 3.62 6.63 -11.42
C ALA A 13 3.12 5.25 -10.96
N GLY A 14 3.84 4.64 -10.00
CA GLY A 14 3.33 3.54 -9.19
C GLY A 14 2.44 4.02 -8.05
N ILE A 15 1.94 3.10 -7.22
CA ILE A 15 1.02 3.41 -6.12
C ILE A 15 1.62 4.42 -5.13
N ILE A 16 2.92 4.33 -4.84
CA ILE A 16 3.60 5.25 -3.92
C ILE A 16 3.68 6.66 -4.52
N GLY A 17 4.10 6.79 -5.79
CA GLY A 17 4.21 8.09 -6.45
C GLY A 17 2.85 8.78 -6.61
N LEU A 18 1.83 8.03 -7.07
CA LEU A 18 0.47 8.58 -7.24
C LEU A 18 -0.20 8.89 -5.90
N SER A 19 0.00 8.08 -4.86
CA SER A 19 -0.53 8.38 -3.52
C SER A 19 0.12 9.63 -2.93
N THR A 20 1.43 9.79 -3.14
CA THR A 20 2.17 10.99 -2.73
C THR A 20 1.67 12.23 -3.47
N ALA A 21 1.52 12.14 -4.80
CA ALA A 21 0.98 13.23 -5.61
C ALA A 21 -0.43 13.63 -5.14
N LYS A 22 -1.32 12.64 -4.93
CA LYS A 22 -2.68 12.85 -4.43
C LYS A 22 -2.68 13.57 -3.08
N PHE A 23 -1.83 13.14 -2.14
CA PHE A 23 -1.71 13.77 -0.83
C PHE A 23 -1.24 15.23 -0.97
N LEU A 24 -0.17 15.47 -1.72
CA LEU A 24 0.39 16.81 -1.90
C LEU A 24 -0.59 17.76 -2.60
N THR A 25 -1.28 17.30 -3.64
CA THR A 25 -2.29 18.11 -4.34
C THR A 25 -3.48 18.46 -3.43
N LYS A 26 -3.88 17.55 -2.53
CA LYS A 26 -4.98 17.79 -1.59
C LYS A 26 -4.58 18.78 -0.49
N ASP A 27 -3.45 18.53 0.17
CA ASP A 27 -3.08 19.23 1.39
C ASP A 27 -2.29 20.53 1.11
N PHE A 28 -1.70 20.66 -0.08
CA PHE A 28 -0.93 21.83 -0.52
C PHE A 28 -1.39 22.30 -1.91
N PRO A 29 -2.63 22.82 -2.05
CA PRO A 29 -3.24 23.11 -3.35
C PRO A 29 -2.54 24.22 -4.16
N ARG A 30 -1.62 24.97 -3.54
CA ARG A 30 -0.80 25.98 -4.22
C ARG A 30 0.42 25.39 -4.93
N LEU A 31 0.86 24.19 -4.54
CA LEU A 31 2.03 23.56 -5.14
C LEU A 31 1.68 22.96 -6.50
N LYS A 32 2.49 23.25 -7.50
CA LYS A 32 2.46 22.62 -8.83
C LYS A 32 3.25 21.33 -8.77
N ILE A 33 2.54 20.21 -8.83
CA ILE A 33 3.13 18.87 -8.76
C ILE A 33 3.23 18.27 -10.16
N ALA A 34 4.40 17.76 -10.54
CA ALA A 34 4.60 16.91 -11.71
C ALA A 34 4.83 15.46 -11.27
N VAL A 35 4.21 14.51 -11.98
CA VAL A 35 4.54 13.08 -11.88
C VAL A 35 5.14 12.65 -13.21
N LEU A 36 6.34 12.10 -13.18
CA LEU A 36 7.07 11.63 -14.34
C LEU A 36 7.13 10.11 -14.32
N GLU A 37 6.67 9.47 -15.37
CA GLU A 37 6.72 8.02 -15.56
C GLU A 37 7.48 7.72 -16.85
N LYS A 38 8.37 6.72 -16.81
CA LYS A 38 9.13 6.30 -17.99
C LYS A 38 8.26 5.46 -18.94
N GLU A 39 7.29 4.75 -18.40
CA GLU A 39 6.36 3.92 -19.16
C GLU A 39 5.25 4.74 -19.80
N SER A 40 4.65 4.22 -20.88
CA SER A 40 3.55 4.89 -21.59
C SER A 40 2.24 4.93 -20.80
N ASN A 41 2.13 4.14 -19.73
CA ASN A 41 0.97 4.06 -18.87
C ASN A 41 1.43 3.93 -17.40
N ILE A 42 0.53 4.21 -16.47
CA ILE A 42 0.80 4.11 -15.04
C ILE A 42 0.84 2.65 -14.57
N ALA A 43 1.45 2.43 -13.41
CA ALA A 43 1.47 1.14 -12.71
C ALA A 43 1.99 -0.06 -13.51
N GLN A 44 2.77 0.13 -14.58
CA GLN A 44 3.26 -0.96 -15.44
C GLN A 44 4.31 -1.88 -14.78
N HIS A 45 4.79 -1.57 -13.57
CA HIS A 45 5.75 -2.38 -12.82
C HIS A 45 5.10 -3.03 -11.59
N GLN A 46 5.75 -2.99 -10.42
CA GLN A 46 5.32 -3.71 -9.21
C GLN A 46 3.87 -3.40 -8.79
N THR A 47 3.39 -2.17 -8.98
CA THR A 47 2.01 -1.79 -8.63
C THR A 47 0.96 -2.52 -9.47
N GLY A 48 1.21 -2.78 -10.75
CA GLY A 48 0.31 -3.57 -11.60
C GLY A 48 0.54 -5.08 -11.49
N HIS A 49 1.69 -5.50 -10.97
CA HIS A 49 2.11 -6.90 -10.90
C HIS A 49 2.32 -7.36 -9.45
N ASN A 50 1.25 -7.34 -8.65
CA ASN A 50 1.23 -7.89 -7.30
C ASN A 50 -0.08 -8.65 -7.06
N SER A 51 -0.20 -9.30 -5.90
CA SER A 51 -1.36 -10.13 -5.56
C SER A 51 -2.64 -9.34 -5.24
N GLY A 52 -2.58 -8.00 -5.14
CA GLY A 52 -3.72 -7.17 -4.76
C GLY A 52 -4.15 -7.33 -3.30
N VAL A 53 -3.37 -8.03 -2.47
CA VAL A 53 -3.75 -8.36 -1.08
C VAL A 53 -3.55 -7.17 -0.17
N ILE A 54 -4.62 -6.77 0.52
CA ILE A 54 -4.54 -5.90 1.70
C ILE A 54 -4.07 -6.76 2.88
N HIS A 55 -2.78 -6.73 3.18
CA HIS A 55 -2.17 -7.60 4.18
C HIS A 55 -2.53 -7.18 5.62
N SER A 56 -2.77 -8.17 6.49
CA SER A 56 -3.01 -7.96 7.92
C SER A 56 -1.79 -7.55 8.75
N GLY A 57 -0.58 -7.58 8.17
CA GLY A 57 0.66 -7.25 8.88
C GLY A 57 1.25 -8.37 9.76
N ILE A 58 0.58 -9.51 9.94
CA ILE A 58 0.98 -10.61 10.85
C ILE A 58 2.42 -11.15 10.67
N TYR A 59 2.99 -11.01 9.48
CA TYR A 59 4.36 -11.46 9.16
C TYR A 59 5.43 -10.41 9.47
N TYR A 60 5.04 -9.16 9.75
CA TYR A 60 5.99 -8.07 9.94
C TYR A 60 6.50 -8.04 11.37
N LYS A 61 7.77 -7.68 11.53
CA LYS A 61 8.40 -7.55 12.84
C LYS A 61 7.62 -6.50 13.67
N PRO A 62 7.15 -6.83 14.89
CA PRO A 62 6.50 -5.86 15.77
C PRO A 62 7.36 -4.60 15.98
N GLY A 63 6.72 -3.44 16.02
CA GLY A 63 7.39 -2.14 16.15
C GLY A 63 8.16 -1.66 14.92
N SER A 64 8.25 -2.45 13.84
CA SER A 64 8.86 -1.98 12.59
C SER A 64 7.96 -0.97 11.87
N GLN A 65 8.57 -0.07 11.09
CA GLN A 65 7.84 0.84 10.21
C GLN A 65 6.90 0.09 9.26
N LYS A 66 7.30 -1.09 8.78
CA LYS A 66 6.45 -1.93 7.93
C LYS A 66 5.19 -2.40 8.64
N ALA A 67 5.30 -2.81 9.91
CA ALA A 67 4.14 -3.17 10.72
C ALA A 67 3.23 -1.94 10.95
N GLN A 68 3.81 -0.81 11.36
CA GLN A 68 3.07 0.43 11.62
C GLN A 68 2.33 0.93 10.37
N PHE A 69 3.02 1.02 9.23
CA PHE A 69 2.43 1.47 7.97
C PHE A 69 1.41 0.47 7.41
N CYS A 70 1.60 -0.83 7.63
CA CYS A 70 0.63 -1.84 7.22
C CYS A 70 -0.69 -1.65 7.97
N VAL A 71 -0.65 -1.60 9.30
CA VAL A 71 -1.85 -1.48 10.13
C VAL A 71 -2.60 -0.19 9.82
N ALA A 72 -1.90 0.95 9.79
CA ALA A 72 -2.51 2.24 9.42
C ALA A 72 -3.02 2.23 7.96
N GLY A 73 -2.30 1.56 7.06
CA GLY A 73 -2.62 1.47 5.64
C GLY A 73 -3.85 0.63 5.32
N VAL A 74 -4.14 -0.43 6.10
CA VAL A 74 -5.31 -1.29 5.92
C VAL A 74 -6.61 -0.49 6.00
N GLU A 75 -6.80 0.28 7.06
CA GLU A 75 -8.01 1.10 7.22
C GLU A 75 -8.06 2.22 6.19
N ALA A 76 -6.92 2.87 5.92
CA ALA A 76 -6.85 3.95 4.93
C ALA A 76 -7.24 3.48 3.52
N ILE A 77 -6.74 2.32 3.08
CA ILE A 77 -7.03 1.81 1.73
C ILE A 77 -8.47 1.28 1.65
N LYS A 78 -8.98 0.61 2.70
CA LYS A 78 -10.38 0.18 2.76
C LYS A 78 -11.32 1.37 2.63
N ASN A 79 -11.05 2.45 3.37
CA ASN A 79 -11.84 3.68 3.30
C ASN A 79 -11.80 4.29 1.91
N TYR A 80 -10.60 4.41 1.32
CA TYR A 80 -10.43 4.96 -0.01
C TYR A 80 -11.19 4.15 -1.08
N CYS A 81 -11.11 2.82 -1.03
CA CYS A 81 -11.83 1.97 -1.97
C CYS A 81 -13.34 2.11 -1.81
N ARG A 82 -13.87 2.16 -0.58
CA ARG A 82 -15.29 2.41 -0.32
C ARG A 82 -15.75 3.76 -0.87
N GLU A 83 -14.99 4.83 -0.61
CA GLU A 83 -15.28 6.18 -1.13
C GLU A 83 -15.25 6.26 -2.65
N LYS A 84 -14.39 5.46 -3.30
CA LYS A 84 -14.22 5.45 -4.76
C LYS A 84 -15.01 4.36 -5.49
N GLY A 85 -15.77 3.54 -4.77
CA GLY A 85 -16.48 2.40 -5.35
C GLY A 85 -15.54 1.35 -5.96
N VAL A 86 -14.30 1.23 -5.46
CA VAL A 86 -13.37 0.18 -5.86
C VAL A 86 -13.72 -1.08 -5.05
N PRO A 87 -13.98 -2.23 -5.71
CA PRO A 87 -14.37 -3.44 -5.00
C PRO A 87 -13.23 -3.97 -4.13
N ILE A 88 -13.59 -4.44 -2.93
CA ILE A 88 -12.71 -5.19 -2.03
C ILE A 88 -13.43 -6.51 -1.73
N ASP A 89 -12.71 -7.63 -1.89
CA ASP A 89 -13.13 -8.93 -1.38
C ASP A 89 -12.56 -9.15 0.03
N GLU A 90 -13.43 -9.10 1.04
CA GLU A 90 -13.04 -9.31 2.45
C GLU A 90 -13.09 -10.80 2.83
N CYS A 91 -12.40 -11.64 2.04
CA CYS A 91 -12.41 -13.10 2.16
C CYS A 91 -11.55 -13.67 3.30
N GLY A 92 -10.81 -12.83 4.02
CA GLY A 92 -9.90 -13.25 5.09
C GLY A 92 -8.62 -13.94 4.58
N LYS A 93 -7.87 -14.53 5.50
CA LYS A 93 -6.61 -15.24 5.20
C LYS A 93 -6.44 -16.43 6.13
N VAL A 94 -6.11 -17.59 5.56
CA VAL A 94 -5.74 -18.79 6.33
C VAL A 94 -4.24 -19.03 6.14
N ILE A 95 -3.52 -19.21 7.25
CA ILE A 95 -2.12 -19.62 7.26
C ILE A 95 -2.09 -21.06 7.74
N VAL A 96 -1.51 -21.95 6.93
CA VAL A 96 -1.47 -23.39 7.21
C VAL A 96 -0.03 -23.88 7.39
N ALA A 97 0.17 -24.75 8.37
CA ALA A 97 1.39 -25.55 8.47
C ALA A 97 1.20 -26.82 7.64
N THR A 98 2.10 -27.08 6.68
CA THR A 98 2.07 -28.26 5.82
C THR A 98 2.93 -29.41 6.33
N ASN A 99 3.68 -29.18 7.42
CA ASN A 99 4.42 -30.20 8.16
C ASN A 99 4.65 -29.75 9.62
N THR A 100 5.05 -30.70 10.46
CA THR A 100 5.23 -30.49 11.90
C THR A 100 6.28 -29.43 12.25
N ASN A 101 7.31 -29.26 11.42
CA ASN A 101 8.39 -28.30 11.68
C ASN A 101 7.92 -26.83 11.56
N GLN A 102 6.75 -26.58 11.00
CA GLN A 102 6.17 -25.24 10.86
C GLN A 102 5.26 -24.86 12.05
N PHE A 103 4.98 -25.78 12.98
CA PHE A 103 4.02 -25.55 14.06
C PHE A 103 4.47 -24.43 15.00
N GLU A 104 5.76 -24.41 15.37
CA GLU A 104 6.32 -23.35 16.20
C GLU A 104 6.19 -21.98 15.53
N THR A 105 6.46 -21.89 14.23
CA THR A 105 6.30 -20.65 13.46
C THR A 105 4.83 -20.22 13.41
N LEU A 106 3.89 -21.16 13.23
CA LEU A 106 2.47 -20.87 13.22
C LEU A 106 2.00 -20.35 14.59
N GLU A 107 2.47 -20.93 15.69
CA GLU A 107 2.17 -20.46 17.05
C GLU A 107 2.73 -19.05 17.31
N GLN A 108 3.95 -18.76 16.84
CA GLN A 108 4.53 -17.42 16.91
C GLN A 108 3.72 -16.39 16.11
N LEU A 109 3.23 -16.75 14.92
CA LEU A 109 2.36 -15.89 14.12
C LEU A 109 1.02 -15.66 14.79
N TYR A 110 0.45 -16.69 15.42
CA TYR A 110 -0.80 -16.57 16.18
C TYR A 110 -0.64 -15.56 17.33
N LYS A 111 0.40 -15.70 18.16
CA LYS A 111 0.70 -14.77 19.26
C LYS A 111 0.80 -13.32 18.76
N ARG A 112 1.57 -13.09 17.69
CA ARG A 112 1.68 -11.75 17.05
C ARG A 112 0.38 -11.20 16.48
N GLY A 113 -0.59 -12.07 16.16
CA GLY A 113 -1.87 -11.66 15.57
C GLY A 113 -2.94 -11.31 16.60
N VAL A 114 -2.77 -11.74 17.86
CA VAL A 114 -3.71 -11.48 18.96
C VAL A 114 -3.23 -10.41 19.94
N ASP A 115 -1.92 -10.16 19.98
CA ASP A 115 -1.29 -9.05 20.71
C ASP A 115 -1.50 -7.70 20.00
#